data_AF-A0A920L5H5-F1
#
_entry.id   AF-A0A920L5H5-F1
#
_cell.length_a   1.000
_cell.length_b   1.000
_cell.length_c   1.000
_cell.angle_alpha   90.00
_cell.angle_beta   90.00
_cell.angle_gamma   90.00
#
_symmetry.space_group_name_H-M   'P 1'
#
loop_
_entity.id
_entity.type
_entity.pdbx_description
1 polymer ?
#
loop_
_entity_poly.entity_id
_entity_poly.type
_entity_poly.pdbx_seq_one_letter_code
_entity_poly.pdbx_strand_id
1 'polypeptide(L)'
;MIEACRHCLSDLGLPSPYDAYREACLAPSPKTGAPWSHAAVYLAGRDSDWFFLANQPENKSWPIYREHYERWVSRAAKGEVLQGPERAPLSPPDDSPLSVEEQSTHLARLRREVGL
;
A
#
# COMPACT_ATOMS: atom_id res chain seq x y z
N MET A 1 16.45 -5.25 28.03
CA MET A 1 15.10 -5.86 28.06
C MET A 1 14.47 -5.74 26.67
N ILE A 2 14.92 -6.53 25.67
CA ILE A 2 14.49 -6.36 24.25
C ILE A 2 14.10 -7.69 23.56
N GLU A 3 14.41 -8.87 24.12
CA GLU A 3 14.14 -10.16 23.44
C GLU A 3 12.67 -10.61 23.46
N ALA A 4 11.94 -10.34 24.55
CA ALA A 4 10.52 -10.72 24.65
C ALA A 4 9.65 -9.95 23.65
N CYS A 5 9.94 -8.66 23.43
CA CYS A 5 9.23 -7.86 22.42
C CYS A 5 9.47 -8.36 21.00
N ARG A 6 10.65 -8.94 20.71
CA ARG A 6 10.94 -9.53 19.39
C ARG A 6 10.12 -10.77 19.10
N HIS A 7 9.91 -11.65 20.09
CA HIS A 7 9.08 -12.84 19.90
C HIS A 7 7.60 -12.47 19.70
N CYS A 8 7.06 -11.55 20.51
CA CYS A 8 5.69 -11.07 20.33
C CYS A 8 5.45 -10.41 18.97
N LEU A 9 6.45 -9.72 18.41
CA LEU A 9 6.36 -9.13 17.06
C LEU A 9 6.22 -10.22 16.00
N SER A 10 7.06 -11.26 16.05
CA SER A 10 7.00 -12.36 15.09
C SER A 10 5.69 -13.15 15.18
N ASP A 11 5.15 -13.36 16.38
CA ASP A 11 3.86 -14.03 16.58
C ASP A 11 2.68 -13.22 16.01
N LEU A 12 2.81 -11.89 15.99
CA LEU A 12 1.84 -10.96 15.40
C LEU A 12 2.08 -10.73 13.89
N GLY A 13 3.09 -11.38 13.29
CA GLY A 13 3.47 -11.17 11.88
C GLY A 13 4.09 -9.80 11.59
N LEU A 14 4.56 -9.10 12.63
CA LEU A 14 5.20 -7.79 12.52
C LEU A 14 6.71 -7.96 12.26
N PRO A 15 7.28 -7.27 11.25
CA PRO A 15 8.72 -7.28 11.03
C PRO A 15 9.49 -6.61 12.18
N SER A 16 10.82 -6.75 12.19
CA SER A 16 11.62 -5.99 13.14
C SER A 16 11.51 -4.47 12.84
N PRO A 17 11.66 -3.58 13.83
CA PRO A 17 11.57 -2.14 13.59
C PRO A 17 12.55 -1.65 12.51
N TYR A 18 13.74 -2.24 12.44
CA TYR A 18 14.76 -1.88 11.46
C TYR A 18 14.39 -2.37 10.06
N ASP A 19 13.86 -3.58 9.93
CA ASP A 19 13.40 -4.11 8.64
C ASP A 19 12.19 -3.32 8.13
N ALA A 20 11.25 -2.97 9.01
CA ALA A 20 10.11 -2.11 8.72
C ALA A 20 10.57 -0.73 8.19
N TYR A 21 11.57 -0.13 8.84
CA TYR A 21 12.14 1.15 8.41
C TYR A 21 12.78 1.05 7.02
N ARG A 22 13.59 0.00 6.79
CA ARG A 22 14.21 -0.23 5.48
C ARG A 22 13.16 -0.43 4.39
N GLU A 23 12.11 -1.18 4.67
CA GLU A 23 10.98 -1.38 3.76
C GLU A 23 10.29 -0.04 3.43
N ALA A 24 10.03 0.79 4.44
CA ALA A 24 9.43 2.13 4.27
C ALA A 24 10.28 3.04 3.37
N CYS A 25 11.60 3.07 3.58
CA CYS A 25 12.55 3.83 2.78
C CYS A 25 12.64 3.32 1.34
N LEU A 26 12.64 1.99 1.14
CA LEU A 26 12.81 1.35 -0.17
C LEU A 26 11.50 1.20 -0.96
N ALA A 27 10.34 1.42 -0.35
CA ALA A 27 9.06 1.16 -0.99
C ALA A 27 8.89 1.98 -2.28
N PRO A 28 8.44 1.37 -3.39
CA PRO A 28 8.21 2.07 -4.65
C PRO A 28 7.03 3.06 -4.53
N SER A 29 7.05 4.08 -5.38
CA SER A 29 5.88 4.94 -5.58
C SER A 29 4.93 4.30 -6.60
N PRO A 30 3.60 4.30 -6.40
CA PRO A 30 2.86 4.90 -5.28
C PRO A 30 2.88 4.01 -4.01
N LYS A 31 3.07 4.65 -2.84
CA LYS A 31 3.17 3.95 -1.54
C LYS A 31 1.92 3.14 -1.19
N THR A 32 0.75 3.49 -1.72
CA THR A 32 -0.50 2.74 -1.52
C THR A 32 -0.53 1.39 -2.25
N GLY A 33 0.22 1.24 -3.36
CA GLY A 33 0.30 0.02 -4.15
C GLY A 33 1.51 -0.87 -3.81
N ALA A 34 2.38 -0.43 -2.90
CA ALA A 34 3.55 -1.19 -2.52
C ALA A 34 3.17 -2.47 -1.72
N PRO A 35 3.93 -3.57 -1.90
CA PRO A 35 3.70 -4.81 -1.16
C PRO A 35 4.22 -4.68 0.27
N TRP A 36 3.40 -4.14 1.17
CA TRP A 36 3.77 -3.97 2.56
C TRP A 36 3.71 -5.28 3.34
N SER A 37 4.75 -5.57 4.13
CA SER A 37 4.81 -6.73 5.02
C SER A 37 3.72 -6.67 6.10
N HIS A 38 3.42 -5.47 6.61
CA HIS A 38 2.37 -5.28 7.60
C HIS A 38 1.77 -3.86 7.51
N ALA A 39 0.48 -3.71 7.85
CA ALA A 39 -0.19 -2.40 7.86
C ALA A 39 0.51 -1.38 8.78
N ALA A 40 1.11 -1.86 9.88
CA ALA A 40 1.91 -1.04 10.80
C ALA A 40 3.12 -0.36 10.11
N VAL A 41 3.76 -1.03 9.15
CA VAL A 41 4.90 -0.48 8.40
C VAL A 41 4.45 0.71 7.57
N TYR A 42 3.33 0.54 6.86
CA TYR A 42 2.73 1.60 6.05
C TYR A 42 2.27 2.78 6.92
N LEU A 43 1.55 2.52 8.00
CA LEU A 43 1.01 3.56 8.88
C LEU A 43 2.13 4.35 9.58
N ALA A 44 3.18 3.66 10.04
CA ALA A 44 4.35 4.33 10.60
C ALA A 44 5.06 5.21 9.58
N GLY A 45 5.21 4.73 8.35
CA GLY A 45 5.86 5.52 7.29
C GLY A 45 5.02 6.71 6.83
N ARG A 46 3.69 6.58 6.82
CA ARG A 46 2.76 7.68 6.54
C ARG A 46 2.86 8.76 7.61
N ASP A 47 2.86 8.36 8.88
CA ASP A 47 2.93 9.31 10.00
C ASP A 47 4.32 9.97 10.11
N SER A 48 5.38 9.30 9.62
CA SER A 48 6.76 9.83 9.56
C SER A 48 7.05 10.71 8.34
N ASP A 49 6.07 10.90 7.46
CA ASP A 49 6.19 11.55 6.14
C ASP A 49 7.14 10.82 5.16
N TRP A 50 6.58 10.33 4.05
CA TRP A 50 7.33 9.62 3.01
C TRP A 50 8.43 10.46 2.36
N PHE A 51 8.20 11.76 2.20
CA PHE A 51 9.21 12.68 1.65
C PHE A 51 10.35 12.86 2.67
N PHE A 52 10.02 12.97 3.96
CA PHE A 52 11.02 13.06 5.01
C PHE A 52 11.88 11.79 5.07
N LEU A 53 11.26 10.60 5.06
CA LEU A 53 11.95 9.32 5.05
C LEU A 53 12.85 9.11 3.83
N ALA A 54 12.45 9.63 2.65
CA ALA A 54 13.21 9.48 1.42
C ALA A 54 14.40 10.44 1.31
N ASN A 55 14.31 11.64 1.92
CA ASN A 55 15.30 12.70 1.73
C ASN A 55 16.24 12.89 2.93
N GLN A 56 15.89 12.38 4.11
CA GLN A 56 16.69 12.58 5.31
C GLN A 56 17.61 11.39 5.60
N PRO A 57 18.83 11.65 6.13
CA PRO A 57 19.74 10.60 6.53
C PRO A 57 19.16 9.76 7.67
N GLU A 58 19.58 8.49 7.71
CA GLU A 58 19.09 7.49 8.67
C GLU A 58 19.18 7.96 10.12
N ASN A 59 20.25 8.64 10.52
CA ASN A 59 20.41 9.16 11.89
C ASN A 59 19.30 10.12 12.34
N LYS A 60 18.62 10.80 11.40
CA LYS A 60 17.49 11.69 11.67
C LYS A 60 16.15 10.99 11.48
N SER A 61 16.01 10.20 10.42
CA SER A 61 14.72 9.58 10.09
C SER A 61 14.41 8.32 10.89
N TRP A 62 15.44 7.56 11.29
CA TRP A 62 15.30 6.35 12.12
C TRP A 62 14.58 6.57 13.45
N PRO A 63 15.00 7.50 14.34
CA PRO A 63 14.36 7.65 15.65
C PRO A 63 12.89 8.05 15.53
N ILE A 64 12.56 8.90 14.56
CA ILE A 64 11.19 9.34 14.28
C ILE A 64 10.34 8.16 13.80
N TYR A 65 10.83 7.44 12.79
CA TYR A 65 10.12 6.27 12.26
C TYR A 65 9.90 5.21 13.34
N ARG A 66 10.94 4.93 14.12
CA ARG A 66 10.89 3.93 15.19
C ARG A 66 9.81 4.26 16.22
N GLU A 67 9.70 5.52 16.64
CA GLU A 67 8.68 5.95 17.59
C GLU A 67 7.26 5.71 17.03
N HIS A 68 7.02 6.10 15.77
CA HIS A 68 5.75 5.84 15.10
C HIS A 68 5.47 4.34 14.97
N TYR A 69 6.47 3.54 14.60
CA TYR A 69 6.34 2.10 14.45
C TYR A 69 6.03 1.40 15.78
N GLU A 70 6.74 1.73 16.85
CA GLU A 70 6.50 1.17 18.19
C GLU A 70 5.09 1.52 18.69
N ARG A 71 4.59 2.71 18.38
CA ARG A 71 3.20 3.11 18.67
C ARG A 71 2.20 2.23 17.94
N TRP A 72 2.40 1.97 16.64
CA TRP A 72 1.50 1.13 15.85
C TRP A 72 1.56 -0.35 16.24
N VAL A 73 2.75 -0.87 16.53
CA VAL A 73 2.95 -2.20 17.12
C VAL A 73 2.18 -2.33 18.42
N SER A 74 2.28 -1.34 19.31
CA SER A 74 1.59 -1.36 20.60
C SER A 74 0.07 -1.37 20.45
N ARG A 75 -0.47 -0.77 19.38
CA ARG A 75 -1.90 -0.81 19.05
C ARG A 75 -2.31 -2.17 18.48
N ALA A 76 -1.52 -2.72 17.56
CA ALA A 76 -1.73 -4.06 17.04
C ALA A 76 -1.69 -5.12 18.15
N ALA A 77 -0.74 -5.01 19.09
CA ALA A 77 -0.62 -5.89 20.24
C ALA A 77 -1.82 -5.80 21.22
N LYS A 78 -2.55 -4.68 21.22
CA LYS A 78 -3.81 -4.53 21.98
C LYS A 78 -5.02 -5.13 21.25
N GLY A 79 -4.83 -5.68 20.05
CA GLY A 79 -5.90 -6.22 19.21
C GLY A 79 -6.62 -5.16 18.35
N GLU A 80 -6.04 -3.96 18.18
CA GLU A 80 -6.59 -2.96 17.26
C GLU A 80 -6.37 -3.41 15.81
N VAL A 81 -7.44 -3.41 15.02
CA VAL A 81 -7.37 -3.74 13.59
C VAL A 81 -6.74 -2.55 12.86
N LEU A 82 -5.48 -2.70 12.46
CA LEU A 82 -4.78 -1.70 11.66
C LEU A 82 -5.30 -1.72 10.23
N GLN A 83 -5.90 -0.62 9.79
CA GLN A 83 -6.29 -0.47 8.40
C GLN A 83 -5.06 -0.22 7.54
N GLY A 84 -4.81 -1.14 6.60
CA GLY A 84 -3.75 -1.00 5.61
C GLY A 84 -4.04 0.14 4.61
N PRO A 85 -3.11 0.41 3.69
CA PRO A 85 -3.40 1.31 2.58
C PRO A 85 -4.65 0.82 1.87
N GLU A 86 -5.68 1.66 1.82
CA GLU A 86 -6.82 1.44 0.96
C GLU A 86 -6.25 1.39 -0.45
N ARG A 87 -6.13 0.17 -1.00
CA ARG A 87 -5.84 0.01 -2.41
C ARG A 87 -7.01 0.68 -3.10
N ALA A 88 -6.80 1.87 -3.64
CA ALA A 88 -7.76 2.47 -4.53
C ALA A 88 -8.08 1.37 -5.54
N PRO A 89 -9.33 0.88 -5.60
CA PRO A 89 -9.68 -0.04 -6.66
C PRO A 89 -9.30 0.69 -7.94
N LEU A 90 -8.52 0.02 -8.80
CA LEU A 90 -8.51 0.42 -10.20
C LEU A 90 -10.00 0.57 -10.54
N SER A 91 -10.45 1.77 -10.92
CA SER A 91 -11.80 1.88 -11.48
C SER A 91 -11.93 0.72 -12.43
N PRO A 92 -12.97 -0.12 -12.31
CA PRO A 92 -13.17 -1.15 -13.31
C PRO A 92 -13.06 -0.44 -14.67
N PRO A 93 -12.35 -1.02 -15.66
CA PRO A 93 -12.48 -0.51 -17.01
C PRO A 93 -13.97 -0.32 -17.25
N ASP A 94 -14.33 0.81 -17.84
CA ASP A 94 -15.69 1.10 -18.25
C ASP A 94 -16.04 0.16 -19.42
N ASP A 95 -16.03 -1.14 -19.13
CA ASP A 95 -16.64 -2.19 -19.93
C ASP A 95 -18.14 -2.09 -19.62
N SER A 96 -18.72 -0.96 -20.00
CA SER A 96 -20.08 -0.95 -20.48
C SER A 96 -20.00 -1.67 -21.83
N PRO A 97 -20.33 -2.98 -21.94
CA PRO A 97 -20.46 -3.56 -23.26
C PRO A 97 -21.54 -2.73 -23.96
N LEU A 98 -21.16 -2.01 -25.01
CA LEU A 98 -22.12 -1.39 -25.93
C LEU A 98 -23.19 -2.43 -26.20
N SER A 99 -24.44 -2.09 -25.91
CA SER A 99 -25.60 -2.97 -26.09
C SER A 99 -25.51 -3.59 -27.48
N VAL A 100 -25.85 -4.87 -27.61
CA VAL A 100 -25.78 -5.66 -28.85
C VAL A 100 -26.41 -4.91 -30.04
N GLU A 101 -27.39 -4.06 -29.75
CA GLU A 101 -28.08 -3.19 -30.69
C GLU A 101 -27.17 -2.13 -31.33
N GLU A 102 -26.27 -1.51 -30.58
CA GLU A 102 -25.33 -0.50 -31.08
C GLU A 102 -24.20 -1.12 -31.92
N GLN A 103 -23.71 -2.31 -31.54
CA GLN A 103 -22.70 -3.06 -32.30
C GLN A 103 -23.20 -3.43 -33.70
N SER A 104 -24.48 -3.81 -33.82
CA SER A 104 -25.10 -4.17 -35.10
C SER A 104 -25.20 -2.96 -36.05
N THR A 105 -25.52 -1.79 -35.51
CA THR A 105 -25.66 -0.55 -36.29
C THR A 105 -24.31 -0.09 -36.83
N HIS A 106 -23.26 -0.21 -36.01
CA HIS A 106 -21.90 0.13 -36.41
C HIS A 106 -21.33 -0.84 -37.47
N LEU A 107 -21.56 -2.14 -37.32
CA LEU A 107 -21.19 -3.15 -38.32
C LEU A 107 -21.96 -2.96 -39.63
N ALA A 108 -23.25 -2.62 -39.57
CA ALA A 108 -24.06 -2.33 -40.77
C ALA A 108 -23.57 -1.09 -41.52
N ARG A 109 -23.11 -0.05 -40.80
CA ARG A 109 -22.48 1.13 -41.39
C ARG A 109 -21.16 0.78 -42.08
N LEU A 110 -20.26 0.07 -41.39
CA LEU A 110 -18.98 -0.35 -41.96
C LEU A 110 -19.16 -1.22 -43.20
N ARG A 111 -20.17 -2.11 -43.21
CA ARG A 111 -20.46 -2.97 -44.36
C ARG A 111 -20.91 -2.18 -45.61
N ARG A 112 -21.62 -1.06 -45.42
CA ARG A 112 -22.01 -0.18 -46.54
C ARG A 112 -20.84 0.63 -47.10
N GLU A 113 -19.91 1.05 -46.24
CA GLU A 113 -18.76 1.87 -46.66
C GLU A 113 -17.70 1.05 -47.42
N VAL A 114 -17.61 -0.27 -47.19
CA VAL A 114 -16.58 -1.14 -47.80
C VAL A 114 -17.10 -1.94 -49.02
N GLY A 115 -18.37 -1.79 -49.40
CA GLY A 115 -18.88 -2.29 -50.69
C GLY A 115 -18.83 -3.81 -50.89
N LEU A 116 -19.21 -4.59 -49.86
CA LEU A 116 -19.42 -6.04 -49.93
C LEU A 116 -20.89 -6.44 -49.68
#